data_AF-A0A399GDB7-F1
#
_entry.id   AF-A0A399GDB7-F1
#
_cell.length_a   1.000
_cell.length_b   1.000
_cell.length_c   1.000
_cell.angle_alpha   90.00
_cell.angle_beta   90.00
_cell.angle_gamma   90.00
#
_symmetry.space_group_name_H-M   'P 1'
#
loop_
_entity.id
_entity.type
_entity.pdbx_description
1 polymer ?
#
loop_
_entity_poly.entity_id
_entity_poly.type
_entity_poly.pdbx_seq_one_letter_code
_entity_poly.pdbx_strand_id
1 'polypeptide(L)'
;MSQVEPTLSSLLMLLADKEHEDEQTANDDFEYISYRIFGAVTYDRVMFWKPGNGKISVGKDEMTSQNTSEKGENVILSQGQSVAVGEMWFRLVRKV
;
A
#
# COMPACT_ATOMS: atom_id res chain seq x y z
N MET A 1 10.28 -37.65 10.61
CA MET A 1 10.20 -36.20 10.88
C MET A 1 8.73 -35.82 10.73
N SER A 2 8.03 -35.47 11.81
CA SER A 2 6.61 -35.11 11.75
C SER A 2 6.50 -33.67 11.25
N GLN A 3 5.88 -33.46 10.10
CA GLN A 3 5.45 -32.13 9.67
C GLN A 3 4.33 -31.70 10.62
N VAL A 4 4.49 -30.57 11.28
CA VAL A 4 3.46 -29.98 12.14
C VAL A 4 2.57 -29.14 11.23
N GLU A 5 1.32 -29.56 11.05
CA GLU A 5 0.37 -28.75 10.28
C GLU A 5 -0.07 -27.53 11.11
N PRO A 6 -0.10 -26.33 10.50
CA PRO A 6 -0.53 -25.12 11.20
C PRO A 6 -2.01 -25.21 11.55
N THR A 7 -2.36 -24.77 12.76
CA THR A 7 -3.76 -24.70 13.17
C THR A 7 -4.52 -23.62 12.36
N LEU A 8 -5.83 -23.77 12.23
CA LEU A 8 -6.68 -22.76 11.59
C LEU A 8 -6.55 -21.38 12.27
N SER A 9 -6.30 -21.35 13.59
CA SER A 9 -6.05 -20.11 14.33
C SER A 9 -4.71 -19.48 13.96
N SER A 10 -3.65 -20.28 13.78
CA SER A 10 -2.36 -19.78 13.30
C SER A 10 -2.45 -19.28 11.86
N LEU A 11 -3.21 -19.98 11.01
CA LEU A 11 -3.49 -19.54 9.64
C LEU A 11 -4.27 -18.21 9.62
N LEU A 12 -5.31 -18.07 10.45
CA LEU A 12 -6.09 -16.84 10.53
C LEU A 12 -5.27 -15.65 11.03
N MET A 13 -4.38 -15.88 12.00
CA MET A 13 -3.48 -14.86 12.55
C MET A 13 -2.42 -14.43 11.52
N LEU A 14 -1.83 -15.39 10.79
CA LEU A 14 -0.93 -15.12 9.67
C LEU A 14 -1.61 -14.35 8.53
N LEU A 15 -2.89 -14.63 8.26
CA LEU A 15 -3.67 -13.92 7.25
C LEU A 15 -4.00 -12.49 7.71
N ALA A 16 -4.38 -12.30 8.97
CA ALA A 16 -4.69 -10.98 9.52
C ALA A 16 -3.45 -10.06 9.57
N ASP A 17 -2.28 -10.58 9.97
CA ASP A 17 -1.03 -9.80 9.98
C ASP A 17 -0.58 -9.46 8.54
N LYS A 18 -0.77 -10.38 7.60
CA LYS A 18 -0.48 -10.14 6.18
C LYS A 18 -1.39 -9.07 5.58
N GLU A 19 -2.66 -9.01 5.98
CA GLU A 19 -3.57 -7.95 5.51
C GLU A 19 -3.15 -6.58 6.06
N HIS A 20 -2.69 -6.48 7.31
CA HIS A 20 -2.29 -5.21 7.92
C HIS A 20 -1.01 -4.60 7.32
N GLU A 21 -0.02 -5.41 6.95
CA GLU A 21 1.22 -4.87 6.38
C GLU A 21 0.93 -4.09 5.09
N ASP A 22 0.00 -4.53 4.25
CA ASP A 22 -0.27 -3.97 2.92
C ASP A 22 -1.31 -2.84 2.88
N GLU A 23 -1.78 -2.34 4.03
CA GLU A 23 -2.74 -1.24 4.07
C GLU A 23 -2.07 0.15 4.06
N GLN A 24 -0.90 0.28 4.66
CA GLN A 24 -0.23 1.56 4.95
C GLN A 24 1.30 1.42 4.90
N THR A 25 2.03 2.53 4.83
CA THR A 25 3.49 2.52 5.07
C THR A 25 3.77 2.39 6.57
N ALA A 26 4.93 1.84 6.95
CA ALA A 26 5.23 1.62 8.36
C ALA A 26 5.37 2.94 9.12
N ASN A 27 4.91 2.92 10.37
CA ASN A 27 4.95 4.04 11.30
C ASN A 27 4.34 5.35 10.74
N ASP A 28 3.42 5.24 9.78
CA ASP A 28 2.81 6.37 9.09
C ASP A 28 3.85 7.35 8.49
N ASP A 29 5.06 6.90 8.11
CA ASP A 29 6.12 7.75 7.55
C ASP A 29 6.44 7.38 6.09
N PHE A 30 7.36 8.13 5.48
CA PHE A 30 7.91 7.85 4.17
C PHE A 30 8.84 6.65 4.19
N GLU A 31 8.65 5.79 3.19
CA GLU A 31 9.50 4.65 2.90
C GLU A 31 9.98 4.72 1.46
N TYR A 32 11.19 4.23 1.19
CA TYR A 32 11.61 4.01 -0.18
C TYR A 32 11.10 2.65 -0.64
N ILE A 33 10.18 2.67 -1.61
CA ILE A 33 9.56 1.48 -2.16
C ILE A 33 10.25 1.16 -3.49
N SER A 34 10.92 0.02 -3.56
CA SER A 34 11.45 -0.51 -4.83
C SER A 34 10.31 -1.00 -5.72
N TYR A 35 9.44 -1.84 -5.18
CA TYR A 35 8.17 -2.23 -5.77
C TYR A 35 7.23 -2.77 -4.71
N ARG A 36 6.00 -2.23 -4.63
CA ARG A 36 4.95 -2.73 -3.73
C ARG A 36 3.57 -2.40 -4.28
N ILE A 37 2.61 -3.29 -4.05
CA ILE A 37 1.19 -3.03 -4.26
C ILE A 37 0.52 -2.97 -2.89
N PHE A 38 -0.17 -1.88 -2.61
CA PHE A 38 -1.08 -1.76 -1.48
C PHE A 38 -2.48 -2.09 -1.97
N GLY A 39 -3.07 -3.14 -1.39
CA GLY A 39 -4.39 -3.65 -1.76
C GLY A 39 -5.51 -2.64 -1.52
N ALA A 40 -6.68 -2.90 -2.09
CA ALA A 40 -7.88 -2.12 -1.82
C ALA A 40 -8.36 -2.36 -0.38
N VAL A 41 -8.80 -1.28 0.28
CA VAL A 41 -9.36 -1.32 1.64
C VAL A 41 -10.74 -0.66 1.68
N THR A 42 -11.48 -0.83 2.77
CA THR A 42 -12.87 -0.36 2.93
C THR A 42 -13.00 1.09 3.40
N TYR A 43 -11.92 1.86 3.40
CA TYR A 43 -11.86 3.24 3.84
C TYR A 43 -10.90 4.06 2.97
N ASP A 44 -11.04 5.38 2.99
CA ASP A 44 -10.12 6.28 2.26
C ASP A 44 -8.73 6.28 2.89
N ARG A 45 -7.71 6.37 2.05
CA ARG A 45 -6.33 6.60 2.46
C ARG A 45 -5.79 7.87 1.82
N VAL A 46 -4.67 8.35 2.34
CA VAL A 46 -3.98 9.55 1.86
C VAL A 46 -2.58 9.16 1.42
N MET A 47 -2.27 9.48 0.17
CA MET A 47 -0.98 9.26 -0.47
C MET A 47 -0.13 10.52 -0.44
N PHE A 48 1.16 10.32 -0.21
CA PHE A 48 2.19 11.34 -0.36
C PHE A 48 3.39 10.75 -1.08
N TRP A 49 4.06 11.56 -1.89
CA TRP A 49 5.31 11.17 -2.53
C TRP A 49 6.24 12.36 -2.73
N LYS A 50 7.55 12.10 -2.67
CA LYS A 50 8.57 13.09 -3.01
C LYS A 50 8.79 13.09 -4.54
N PRO A 51 9.08 14.22 -5.20
CA PRO A 51 9.35 14.24 -6.64
C PRO A 51 10.44 13.23 -7.05
N GLY A 52 10.23 12.52 -8.17
CA GLY A 52 11.19 11.53 -8.67
C GLY A 52 10.79 10.88 -9.99
N ASN A 53 11.62 9.95 -10.46
CA ASN A 53 11.40 9.21 -11.72
C ASN A 53 10.65 7.89 -11.51
N GLY A 54 10.26 7.58 -10.28
CA GLY A 54 9.48 6.38 -9.94
C GLY A 54 8.06 6.43 -10.50
N LYS A 55 7.30 5.38 -10.23
CA LYS A 55 5.94 5.22 -10.74
C LYS A 55 4.95 5.02 -9.61
N ILE A 56 3.79 5.65 -9.74
CA ILE A 56 2.62 5.43 -8.90
C ILE A 56 1.44 5.25 -9.84
N SER A 57 0.73 4.13 -9.70
CA SER A 57 -0.49 3.84 -10.46
C SER A 57 -1.61 3.48 -9.50
N VAL A 58 -2.81 4.03 -9.74
CA VAL A 58 -3.94 3.97 -8.80
C VAL A 58 -5.18 3.48 -9.52
N GLY A 59 -5.94 2.57 -8.90
CA GLY A 59 -7.16 2.08 -9.53
C GLY A 59 -7.76 0.83 -8.89
N LYS A 60 -8.88 0.39 -9.47
CA LYS A 60 -9.59 -0.84 -9.09
C LYS A 60 -9.47 -1.88 -10.19
N ASP A 61 -10.08 -1.60 -11.34
CA ASP A 61 -10.06 -2.48 -12.53
C ASP A 61 -9.06 -1.97 -13.58
N GLU A 62 -8.97 -0.65 -13.75
CA GLU A 62 -7.97 0.03 -14.57
C GLU A 62 -7.09 0.92 -13.68
N MET A 63 -5.79 0.92 -13.95
CA MET A 63 -4.79 1.64 -13.17
C MET A 63 -4.36 2.92 -13.89
N THR A 64 -4.55 4.07 -13.25
CA THR A 64 -4.17 5.39 -13.76
C THR A 64 -2.85 5.84 -13.17
N SER A 65 -1.88 6.15 -14.03
CA SER A 65 -0.58 6.69 -13.62
C SER A 65 -0.74 8.09 -13.03
N GLN A 66 -0.03 8.35 -11.93
CA GLN A 66 0.09 9.67 -11.32
C GLN A 66 1.33 10.39 -11.87
N ASN A 67 1.32 11.73 -11.83
CA ASN A 67 2.52 12.52 -12.13
C ASN A 67 3.48 12.51 -10.93
N THR A 68 4.57 11.75 -11.05
CA THR A 68 5.58 11.59 -9.99
C THR A 68 6.73 12.59 -10.09
N SER A 69 6.82 13.34 -11.20
CA SER A 69 7.85 14.38 -11.37
C SER A 69 7.63 15.59 -10.45
N GLU A 70 6.42 15.72 -9.93
CA GLU A 70 6.04 16.70 -8.92
C GLU A 70 5.74 16.03 -7.58
N LYS A 71 5.72 16.81 -6.50
CA LYS A 71 5.37 16.31 -5.17
C LYS A 71 3.88 15.98 -5.13
N GLY A 72 3.52 14.85 -4.53
CA GLY A 72 2.14 14.54 -4.19
C GLY A 72 1.91 14.83 -2.72
N GLU A 73 0.98 15.72 -2.42
CA GLU A 73 0.60 16.07 -1.05
C GLU A 73 -0.90 15.87 -0.89
N ASN A 74 -1.31 15.08 0.12
CA ASN A 74 -2.70 14.84 0.49
C ASN A 74 -3.56 14.26 -0.66
N VAL A 75 -3.00 13.41 -1.50
CA VAL A 75 -3.75 12.83 -2.62
C VAL A 75 -4.60 11.68 -2.11
N ILE A 76 -5.91 11.74 -2.35
CA ILE A 76 -6.84 10.74 -1.84
C ILE A 76 -6.76 9.47 -2.69
N LEU A 77 -6.56 8.35 -2.00
CA LEU A 77 -6.80 7.01 -2.52
C LEU A 77 -8.15 6.55 -1.99
N SER A 78 -9.17 6.58 -2.84
CA SER A 78 -10.54 6.28 -2.41
C SER A 78 -10.67 4.83 -1.97
N GLN A 79 -11.57 4.58 -1.02
CA GLN A 79 -11.96 3.22 -0.64
C GLN A 79 -12.23 2.34 -1.87
N GLY A 80 -11.81 1.08 -1.80
CA GLY A 80 -11.93 0.12 -2.91
C GLY A 80 -10.88 0.29 -4.02
N GLN A 81 -9.97 1.26 -3.95
CA GLN A 81 -8.83 1.41 -4.86
C GLN A 81 -7.54 0.87 -4.25
N SER A 82 -6.71 0.29 -5.12
CA SER A 82 -5.35 -0.14 -4.85
C SER A 82 -4.35 0.87 -5.41
N VAL A 83 -3.11 0.80 -4.93
CA VAL A 83 -1.99 1.57 -5.49
C VAL A 83 -0.76 0.68 -5.67
N ALA A 84 -0.18 0.75 -6.87
CA ALA A 84 1.12 0.15 -7.17
C ALA A 84 2.18 1.24 -7.18
N VAL A 85 3.27 1.03 -6.45
CA VAL A 85 4.38 1.97 -6.30
C VAL A 85 5.68 1.29 -6.70
N GLY A 86 6.53 1.99 -7.46
CA GLY A 86 7.85 1.51 -7.83
C GLY A 86 8.90 2.62 -7.83
N GLU A 87 10.07 2.30 -7.30
CA GLU A 87 11.28 3.14 -7.23
C GLU A 87 11.03 4.55 -6.67
N MET A 88 10.27 4.66 -5.57
CA MET A 88 9.73 5.93 -5.09
C MET A 88 9.77 6.08 -3.57
N TRP A 89 10.04 7.29 -3.07
CA TRP A 89 9.75 7.65 -1.68
C TRP A 89 8.26 7.95 -1.53
N PHE A 90 7.56 7.10 -0.80
CA PHE A 90 6.11 7.09 -0.71
C PHE A 90 5.65 6.94 0.73
N ARG A 91 4.49 7.52 1.03
CA ARG A 91 3.80 7.40 2.32
C ARG A 91 2.32 7.17 2.04
N LEU A 92 1.72 6.22 2.74
CA LEU A 92 0.31 5.90 2.66
C LEU A 92 -0.26 5.71 4.05
N VAL A 93 -1.24 6.52 4.40
CA VAL A 93 -1.86 6.51 5.73
C VAL A 93 -3.37 6.47 5.62
N ARG A 94 -4.04 5.93 6.63
CA ARG A 94 -5.50 6.01 6.74
C ARG A 94 -5.95 7.47 6.84
N LYS A 95 -7.02 7.83 6.12
CA LYS A 95 -7.71 9.10 6.31
C LYS A 95 -8.58 9.01 7.56
N VAL A 96 -8.33 9.90 8.51
CA VAL A 96 -9.12 10.04 9.76
C VAL A 96 -10.33 10.95 9.53
#